data_AF-A0A3M1KB99-F1
#
_entry.id   AF-A0A3M1KB99-F1
#
_cell.length_a   1.000
_cell.length_b   1.000
_cell.length_c   1.000
_cell.angle_alpha   90.00
_cell.angle_beta   90.00
_cell.angle_gamma   90.00
#
_symmetry.space_group_name_H-M   'P 1'
#
loop_
_entity.id
_entity.type
_entity.pdbx_description
1 polymer ?
#
loop_
_entity_poly.entity_id
_entity_poly.type
_entity_poly.pdbx_seq_one_letter_code
_entity_poly.pdbx_strand_id
1 'polypeptide(L)'
;MKTEASGSEKWWEQPLETFTHEQWEALCDGCGKCCLNKLQEEEAGPVYFVRAACTYLDLTRGGCSVYDQRLHRRPECLELTQENLGSMIEWLPRTCAYRLVYLNQSLPDWHPLLTGDRSSVNKAGHAAWTGAVNEEAVPEEEWELLIWEDIDHGV
;
A
#
# COMPACT_ATOMS: atom_id res chain seq x y z
N MET A 1 41.52 -5.49 -12.14
CA MET A 1 41.16 -6.66 -11.32
C MET A 1 40.53 -6.16 -10.04
N LYS A 2 39.35 -6.71 -9.69
CA LYS A 2 38.44 -6.39 -8.56
C LYS A 2 37.51 -5.19 -8.84
N THR A 3 36.18 -5.31 -8.87
CA THR A 3 35.26 -6.43 -8.56
C THR A 3 33.96 -6.18 -9.32
N GLU A 4 33.44 -7.23 -9.95
CA GLU A 4 32.14 -7.27 -10.62
C GLU A 4 31.02 -7.13 -9.58
N ALA A 5 30.12 -6.17 -9.79
CA ALA A 5 28.87 -6.10 -9.06
C ALA A 5 27.97 -7.23 -9.58
N SER A 6 27.84 -8.29 -8.78
CA SER A 6 26.89 -9.37 -8.96
C SER A 6 25.48 -8.80 -9.18
N GLY A 7 24.98 -8.91 -10.40
CA GLY A 7 23.65 -8.45 -10.81
C GLY A 7 22.55 -9.24 -10.10
N SER A 8 21.94 -8.63 -9.09
CA SER A 8 20.50 -8.80 -8.88
C SER A 8 19.85 -7.80 -9.81
N GLU A 9 19.41 -8.25 -10.98
CA GLU A 9 18.57 -7.45 -11.87
C GLU A 9 17.41 -6.87 -11.05
N LYS A 10 17.16 -5.56 -11.15
CA LYS A 10 16.03 -4.93 -10.46
C LYS A 10 14.73 -5.44 -11.07
N TRP A 11 14.29 -6.60 -10.62
CA TRP A 11 13.16 -7.30 -11.21
C TRP A 11 11.88 -6.46 -11.17
N TRP A 12 11.76 -5.52 -10.23
CA TRP A 12 10.64 -4.57 -10.18
C TRP A 12 10.65 -3.52 -11.31
N GLU A 13 11.70 -3.46 -12.13
CA GLU A 13 11.77 -2.67 -13.37
C GLU A 13 11.42 -3.52 -14.62
N GLN A 14 11.18 -4.83 -14.46
CA GLN A 14 10.74 -5.71 -15.55
C GLN A 14 9.23 -5.59 -15.78
N PRO A 15 8.69 -6.05 -16.93
CA PRO A 15 7.26 -6.05 -17.17
C PRO A 15 6.51 -6.82 -16.08
N LEU A 16 5.41 -6.25 -15.57
CA LEU A 16 4.65 -6.80 -14.44
C LEU A 16 4.23 -8.25 -14.67
N GLU A 17 3.93 -8.62 -15.92
CA GLU A 17 3.47 -9.96 -16.32
C GLU A 17 4.54 -11.04 -16.13
N THR A 18 5.80 -10.63 -15.92
CA THR A 18 6.92 -11.55 -15.67
C THR A 18 7.10 -11.89 -14.19
N PHE A 19 6.39 -11.20 -13.29
CA PHE A 19 6.63 -11.36 -11.85
C PHE A 19 6.09 -12.70 -11.38
N THR A 20 6.90 -13.41 -10.60
CA THR A 20 6.40 -14.56 -9.82
C THR A 20 5.49 -14.07 -8.69
N HIS A 21 4.75 -14.99 -8.08
CA HIS A 21 3.93 -14.68 -6.92
C HIS A 21 4.77 -14.06 -5.78
N GLU A 22 5.97 -14.59 -5.52
CA GLU A 22 6.87 -14.07 -4.49
C GLU A 22 7.35 -12.65 -4.81
N GLN A 23 7.64 -12.35 -6.07
CA GLN A 23 8.00 -11.00 -6.51
C GLN A 23 6.83 -10.03 -6.40
N TRP A 24 5.63 -10.47 -6.79
CA TRP A 24 4.41 -9.68 -6.62
C TRP A 24 4.14 -9.32 -5.16
N GLU A 25 4.23 -10.29 -4.24
CA GLU A 25 4.06 -10.02 -2.81
C GLU A 25 5.22 -9.17 -2.23
N ALA A 26 6.45 -9.35 -2.73
CA ALA A 26 7.61 -8.55 -2.33
C ALA A 26 7.55 -7.09 -2.78
N LEU A 27 6.69 -6.76 -3.74
CA LEU A 27 6.50 -5.38 -4.19
C LEU A 27 5.83 -4.51 -3.12
N CYS A 28 5.01 -5.09 -2.25
CA CYS A 28 4.38 -4.34 -1.15
C CYS A 28 5.41 -3.75 -0.19
N ASP A 29 5.36 -2.44 0.02
CA ASP A 29 6.20 -1.73 1.00
C ASP A 29 5.75 -1.95 2.45
N GLY A 30 4.52 -2.43 2.66
CA GLY A 30 3.95 -2.65 3.98
C GLY A 30 3.47 -1.36 4.65
N CYS A 31 3.22 -0.27 3.91
CA CYS A 31 2.78 1.02 4.46
C CYS A 31 1.43 0.99 5.19
N GLY A 32 0.59 -0.03 4.96
CA GLY A 32 -0.72 -0.19 5.59
C GLY A 32 -1.83 0.71 5.02
N LYS A 33 -1.53 1.55 4.01
CA LYS A 33 -2.51 2.46 3.39
C LYS A 33 -3.66 1.71 2.70
N CYS A 34 -3.43 0.48 2.22
CA CYS A 34 -4.50 -0.36 1.67
C CYS A 34 -5.55 -0.75 2.73
N CYS A 35 -5.18 -0.78 4.02
CA CYS A 35 -6.07 -1.10 5.14
C CYS A 35 -6.90 0.08 5.62
N LEU A 36 -6.64 1.30 5.14
CA LEU A 36 -7.47 2.47 5.45
C LEU A 36 -8.80 2.37 4.69
N ASN A 37 -9.88 2.74 5.36
CA ASN A 37 -11.17 2.88 4.72
C ASN A 37 -11.13 4.04 3.72
N LYS A 38 -12.00 3.94 2.70
CA LYS A 38 -12.02 4.84 1.55
C LYS A 38 -13.42 5.39 1.37
N LEU A 39 -13.54 6.69 1.24
CA LEU A 39 -14.79 7.37 0.89
C LEU A 39 -14.72 7.85 -0.55
N GLN A 40 -15.84 7.75 -1.24
CA GLN A 40 -16.01 8.24 -2.60
C GLN A 40 -17.46 8.74 -2.71
N GLU A 41 -17.65 10.05 -2.90
CA GLU A 41 -19.01 10.63 -2.93
C GLU A 41 -19.75 10.33 -4.25
N GLU A 42 -19.03 10.36 -5.36
CA GLU A 42 -19.57 10.12 -6.71
C GLU A 42 -18.92 8.85 -7.30
N GLU A 43 -19.65 8.06 -8.09
CA GLU A 43 -19.13 6.80 -8.68
C GLU A 43 -17.80 6.98 -9.47
N ALA A 44 -17.62 8.14 -10.10
CA ALA A 44 -16.41 8.52 -10.82
C ALA A 44 -15.61 9.64 -10.11
N GLY A 45 -15.88 9.87 -8.83
CA GLY A 45 -15.26 10.90 -8.02
C GLY A 45 -13.91 10.49 -7.43
N PRO A 46 -13.19 11.43 -6.80
CA PRO A 46 -11.94 11.14 -6.10
C PRO A 46 -12.16 10.18 -4.92
N VAL A 47 -11.16 9.34 -4.67
CA VAL A 47 -11.12 8.46 -3.51
C VAL A 47 -10.38 9.13 -2.37
N TYR A 48 -11.02 9.23 -1.20
CA TYR A 48 -10.45 9.81 0.01
C TYR A 48 -10.09 8.71 1.00
N PHE A 49 -8.85 8.73 1.50
CA PHE A 49 -8.42 7.82 2.56
C PHE A 49 -8.84 8.36 3.92
N VAL A 50 -9.37 7.49 4.78
CA VAL A 50 -9.83 7.84 6.13
C VAL A 50 -8.88 7.25 7.17
N ARG A 51 -8.63 7.97 8.27
CA ARG A 51 -7.81 7.46 9.39
C ARG A 51 -8.40 6.24 10.08
N ALA A 52 -9.71 6.01 9.95
CA ALA A 52 -10.36 4.78 10.37
C ALA A 52 -9.85 3.62 9.51
N ALA A 53 -9.04 2.77 10.12
CA ALA A 53 -8.44 1.60 9.48
C ALA A 53 -9.18 0.33 9.86
N CYS A 54 -9.11 -0.65 8.95
CA CYS A 54 -9.54 -2.02 9.18
C CYS A 54 -9.15 -2.51 10.57
N THR A 55 -10.08 -3.16 11.28
CA THR A 55 -9.83 -3.71 12.63
C THR A 55 -8.62 -4.66 12.69
N TYR A 56 -8.25 -5.26 11.56
CA TYR A 56 -7.11 -6.19 11.46
C TYR A 56 -5.75 -5.52 11.19
N LEU A 57 -5.67 -4.21 10.98
CA LEU A 57 -4.40 -3.49 10.89
C LEU A 57 -3.77 -3.41 12.29
N ASP A 58 -2.56 -3.96 12.46
CA ASP A 58 -1.82 -3.81 13.72
C ASP A 58 -1.33 -2.35 13.84
N LEU A 59 -2.03 -1.55 14.66
CA LEU A 59 -1.70 -0.13 14.87
C LEU A 59 -0.39 0.11 15.63
N THR A 60 0.25 -0.94 16.17
CA THR A 60 1.53 -0.85 16.86
C THR A 60 2.70 -1.16 15.92
N ARG A 61 2.58 -2.24 15.15
CA ARG A 61 3.68 -2.79 14.34
C ARG A 61 3.50 -2.59 12.83
N GLY A 62 2.31 -2.22 12.38
CA GLY A 62 1.94 -2.23 10.99
C GLY A 62 1.62 -3.62 10.46
N GLY A 63 1.00 -3.67 9.28
CA GLY A 63 0.63 -4.90 8.61
C GLY A 63 -0.73 -5.48 9.03
N CYS A 64 -1.30 -6.31 8.16
CA CYS A 64 -2.55 -7.01 8.42
C CYS A 64 -2.29 -8.27 9.26
N SER A 65 -2.97 -8.40 10.39
CA SER A 65 -2.84 -9.56 11.29
C SER A 65 -3.42 -10.86 10.73
N VAL A 66 -4.22 -10.77 9.66
CA VAL A 66 -4.89 -11.91 9.01
C VAL A 66 -4.68 -11.93 7.50
N TYR A 67 -3.52 -11.45 7.01
CA TYR A 67 -3.28 -11.21 5.58
C TYR A 67 -3.66 -12.39 4.66
N ASP A 68 -3.30 -13.63 5.03
CA ASP A 68 -3.61 -14.83 4.23
C ASP A 68 -5.09 -15.19 4.19
N GLN A 69 -5.88 -14.69 5.15
CA GLN A 69 -7.33 -14.91 5.25
C GLN A 69 -8.12 -13.62 5.01
N ARG A 70 -7.48 -12.54 4.55
CA ARG A 70 -8.07 -11.19 4.55
C ARG A 70 -9.37 -11.11 3.77
N LEU A 71 -9.45 -11.75 2.59
CA LEU A 71 -10.66 -11.76 1.76
C LEU A 71 -11.80 -12.57 2.37
N HIS A 72 -11.48 -13.59 3.19
CA HIS A 72 -12.49 -14.34 3.94
C HIS A 72 -13.02 -13.54 5.14
N ARG A 73 -12.12 -12.83 5.83
CA ARG A 73 -12.45 -12.03 7.02
C ARG A 73 -13.10 -10.69 6.67
N ARG A 74 -12.75 -10.14 5.52
CA ARG A 74 -13.15 -8.83 5.01
C ARG A 74 -13.31 -8.90 3.49
N PRO A 75 -14.50 -9.30 2.98
CA PRO A 75 -14.75 -9.45 1.55
C PRO A 75 -14.51 -8.17 0.71
N GLU A 76 -14.59 -7.01 1.35
CA GLU A 76 -14.30 -5.69 0.77
C GLU A 76 -12.80 -5.33 0.78
N CYS A 77 -11.93 -6.19 1.33
CA CYS A 77 -10.50 -5.98 1.30
C CYS A 77 -9.99 -5.96 -0.15
N LEU A 78 -9.03 -5.08 -0.41
CA LEU A 78 -8.50 -4.89 -1.75
C LEU A 78 -7.74 -6.15 -2.23
N GLU A 79 -8.33 -6.83 -3.19
CA GLU A 79 -7.67 -7.90 -3.94
C GLU A 79 -6.94 -7.28 -5.13
N LEU A 80 -5.60 -7.35 -5.12
CA LEU A 80 -4.77 -6.88 -6.22
C LEU A 80 -4.13 -8.08 -6.90
N THR A 81 -4.33 -8.16 -8.21
CA THR A 81 -3.67 -9.11 -9.11
C THR A 81 -3.05 -8.35 -10.29
N GLN A 82 -2.15 -8.99 -11.03
CA GLN A 82 -1.57 -8.40 -12.24
C GLN A 82 -2.66 -8.03 -13.26
N GLU A 83 -3.72 -8.82 -13.34
CA GLU A 83 -4.82 -8.66 -14.30
C GLU A 83 -5.76 -7.51 -13.94
N ASN A 84 -6.03 -7.29 -12.64
CA ASN A 84 -7.00 -6.29 -12.19
C ASN A 84 -6.38 -4.93 -11.83
N LEU A 85 -5.05 -4.86 -11.76
CA LEU A 85 -4.34 -3.68 -11.26
C LEU A 85 -4.73 -2.40 -12.00
N GLY A 86 -4.89 -2.48 -13.33
CA GLY A 86 -5.29 -1.33 -14.15
C GLY A 86 -6.61 -0.68 -13.72
N SER A 87 -7.61 -1.48 -13.32
CA SER A 87 -8.90 -0.97 -12.82
C SER A 87 -8.84 -0.50 -11.36
N MET A 88 -7.79 -0.87 -10.61
CA MET A 88 -7.66 -0.58 -9.19
C MET A 88 -6.81 0.65 -8.89
N ILE A 89 -6.15 1.27 -9.89
CA ILE A 89 -5.18 2.37 -9.68
C ILE A 89 -5.74 3.52 -8.86
N GLU A 90 -6.98 3.94 -9.10
CA GLU A 90 -7.59 5.06 -8.39
C GLU A 90 -7.85 4.76 -6.90
N TRP A 91 -7.90 3.49 -6.53
CA TRP A 91 -8.04 3.04 -5.14
C TRP A 91 -6.69 2.89 -4.42
N LEU A 92 -5.58 3.02 -5.16
CA LEU A 92 -4.23 2.89 -4.65
C LEU A 92 -3.60 4.25 -4.35
N PRO A 93 -2.87 4.37 -3.23
CA PRO A 93 -2.06 5.56 -2.97
C PRO A 93 -1.10 5.84 -4.14
N ARG A 94 -0.81 7.11 -4.40
CA ARG A 94 0.17 7.60 -5.39
C ARG A 94 1.54 6.97 -5.21
N THR A 95 1.95 6.72 -3.96
CA THR A 95 3.22 6.09 -3.62
C THR A 95 3.17 4.56 -3.60
N CYS A 96 2.02 3.94 -3.87
CA CYS A 96 1.88 2.48 -3.83
C CYS A 96 2.78 1.84 -4.88
N ALA A 97 3.64 0.91 -4.46
CA ALA A 97 4.58 0.25 -5.35
C ALA A 97 3.91 -0.45 -6.54
N TYR A 98 2.76 -1.10 -6.34
CA TYR A 98 1.96 -1.69 -7.42
C TYR A 98 1.56 -0.64 -8.47
N ARG A 99 1.03 0.51 -8.03
CA ARG A 99 0.65 1.63 -8.89
C ARG A 99 1.86 2.18 -9.66
N LEU A 100 2.97 2.41 -8.95
CA LEU A 100 4.18 2.99 -9.55
C LEU A 100 4.76 2.08 -10.63
N VAL A 101 4.93 0.78 -10.34
CA VAL A 101 5.44 -0.17 -11.33
C VAL A 101 4.49 -0.29 -12.53
N TYR A 102 3.17 -0.34 -12.32
CA TYR A 102 2.20 -0.36 -13.42
C TYR A 102 2.31 0.87 -14.32
N LEU A 103 2.56 2.04 -13.73
CA LEU A 103 2.74 3.29 -14.46
C LEU A 103 4.18 3.51 -14.98
N ASN A 104 5.06 2.50 -14.89
CA ASN A 104 6.49 2.58 -15.23
C ASN A 104 7.22 3.73 -14.50
N GLN A 105 6.86 3.97 -13.24
CA GLN A 105 7.47 4.97 -12.37
C GLN A 105 8.45 4.33 -11.37
N SER A 106 9.44 5.10 -10.93
CA SER A 106 10.41 4.64 -9.95
C SER A 106 9.78 4.47 -8.57
N LEU A 107 10.24 3.45 -7.84
CA LEU A 107 9.92 3.30 -6.42
C LEU A 107 10.52 4.47 -5.61
N PRO A 108 9.87 4.92 -4.53
CA PRO A 108 10.42 5.94 -3.65
C PRO A 108 11.74 5.50 -3.03
N ASP A 109 12.64 6.44 -2.73
CA ASP A 109 13.97 6.16 -2.17
C ASP A 109 13.94 5.44 -0.82
N TRP A 110 12.85 5.57 -0.07
CA TRP A 110 12.57 4.85 1.16
C TRP A 110 11.97 3.46 0.96
N HIS A 111 11.72 2.98 -0.25
CA HIS A 111 11.09 1.69 -0.49
C HIS A 111 11.98 0.51 -0.03
N PRO A 112 11.45 -0.53 0.65
CA PRO A 112 12.26 -1.64 1.17
C PRO A 112 13.11 -2.40 0.13
N LEU A 113 12.64 -2.47 -1.12
CA LEU A 113 13.42 -3.06 -2.23
C LEU A 113 14.68 -2.26 -2.59
N LEU A 114 14.70 -0.94 -2.32
CA LEU A 114 15.86 -0.08 -2.53
C LEU A 114 16.74 0.01 -1.28
N THR A 115 16.13 0.09 -0.09
CA THR A 115 16.85 0.29 1.17
C THR A 115 17.35 -1.01 1.80
N GLY A 116 16.70 -2.14 1.50
CA GLY A 116 16.89 -3.41 2.21
C GLY A 116 16.34 -3.42 3.64
N ASP A 117 15.62 -2.37 4.07
CA ASP A 117 15.12 -2.19 5.43
C ASP A 117 13.62 -1.90 5.42
N ARG A 118 12.78 -2.81 5.93
CA ARG A 118 11.33 -2.58 6.01
C ARG A 118 10.94 -1.39 6.91
N SER A 119 11.78 -1.03 7.88
CA SER A 119 11.48 0.11 8.77
C SER A 119 11.66 1.46 8.09
N SER A 120 12.26 1.54 6.89
CA SER A 120 12.42 2.79 6.14
C SER A 120 11.10 3.47 5.80
N VAL A 121 10.04 2.69 5.57
CA VAL A 121 8.68 3.21 5.30
C VAL A 121 8.16 4.05 6.48
N ASN A 122 8.34 3.53 7.71
CA ASN A 122 7.96 4.25 8.93
C ASN A 122 8.89 5.44 9.21
N LYS A 123 10.20 5.26 9.05
CA LYS A 123 11.19 6.34 9.22
C LYS A 123 10.93 7.52 8.28
N ALA A 124 10.41 7.25 7.08
CA ALA A 124 10.02 8.24 6.09
C ALA A 124 8.61 8.83 6.33
N GLY A 125 7.88 8.40 7.36
CA GLY A 125 6.55 8.93 7.69
C GLY A 125 5.41 8.40 6.81
N HIS A 126 5.64 7.34 6.02
CA HIS A 126 4.62 6.78 5.12
C HIS A 126 3.86 5.58 5.71
N ALA A 127 4.14 5.23 6.97
CA ALA A 127 3.46 4.19 7.71
C ALA A 127 2.08 4.66 8.23
N ALA A 128 1.00 4.24 7.56
CA ALA A 128 -0.37 4.65 7.90
C ALA A 128 -0.77 4.30 9.33
N TRP A 129 -0.30 3.16 9.85
CA TRP A 129 -0.65 2.68 11.18
C TRP A 129 -0.21 3.61 12.32
N THR A 130 0.72 4.54 12.06
CA THR A 130 1.20 5.51 13.06
C THR A 130 0.22 6.65 13.34
N GLY A 131 -0.73 6.89 12.43
CA GLY A 131 -1.72 7.97 12.55
C GLY A 131 -3.17 7.51 12.38
N ALA A 132 -3.38 6.21 12.15
CA ALA A 132 -4.69 5.59 12.01
C ALA A 132 -5.31 5.22 13.37
N VAL A 133 -6.63 5.07 13.38
CA VAL A 133 -7.42 4.57 14.48
C VAL A 133 -8.19 3.33 14.04
N ASN A 134 -8.53 2.43 14.95
CA ASN A 134 -9.34 1.26 14.60
C ASN A 134 -10.76 1.74 14.25
N GLU A 135 -11.29 1.28 13.12
CA GLU A 135 -12.64 1.63 12.65
C GLU A 135 -13.74 1.33 13.68
N GLU A 136 -13.59 0.31 14.52
CA GLU A 136 -14.57 -0.02 15.57
C GLU A 136 -14.63 1.04 16.68
N ALA A 137 -13.62 1.91 16.78
CA ALA A 137 -13.57 2.98 17.76
C ALA A 137 -14.25 4.28 17.27
N VAL A 138 -14.68 4.34 16.01
CA VAL A 138 -15.26 5.55 15.39
C VAL A 138 -16.53 5.20 14.60
N PRO A 139 -17.68 5.81 14.91
CA PRO A 139 -18.88 5.67 14.09
C PRO A 139 -18.63 6.04 12.63
N GLU A 140 -19.22 5.30 11.69
CA GLU A 140 -19.03 5.53 10.25
C GLU A 140 -19.49 6.94 9.82
N GLU A 141 -20.49 7.49 10.48
CA GLU A 141 -21.01 8.84 10.24
C GLU A 141 -19.99 9.95 10.56
N GLU A 142 -18.94 9.63 11.32
CA GLU A 142 -17.84 10.56 11.64
C GLU A 142 -16.63 10.39 10.71
N TRP A 143 -16.65 9.43 9.78
CA TRP A 143 -15.48 9.14 8.93
C TRP A 143 -15.10 10.31 8.00
N GLU A 144 -16.05 11.14 7.56
CA GLU A 144 -15.75 12.35 6.79
C GLU A 144 -14.85 13.32 7.56
N LEU A 145 -14.97 13.39 8.89
CA LEU A 145 -14.12 14.22 9.76
C LEU A 145 -12.70 13.64 9.91
N LEU A 146 -12.50 12.39 9.49
CA LEU A 146 -11.24 11.65 9.57
C LEU A 146 -10.56 11.47 8.22
N ILE A 147 -11.01 12.16 7.17
CA ILE A 147 -10.31 12.20 5.89
C ILE A 147 -8.86 12.64 6.11
N TRP A 148 -7.91 11.83 5.63
CA TRP A 148 -6.49 12.03 5.80
C TRP A 148 -5.90 12.62 4.52
N GLU A 149 -6.04 13.93 4.35
CA GLU A 149 -5.65 14.63 3.12
C GLU A 149 -4.18 14.37 2.73
N ASP A 150 -3.27 14.39 3.71
CA ASP A 150 -1.83 14.27 3.45
C ASP A 150 -1.31 12.83 3.28
N ILE A 151 -2.12 11.79 3.53
CA ILE A 151 -1.61 10.41 3.50
C ILE A 151 -1.19 9.96 2.11
N ASP A 152 -1.78 10.58 1.09
CA ASP A 152 -1.55 10.31 -0.31
C ASP A 152 -0.63 11.34 -0.99
N HIS A 153 -0.11 12.33 -0.25
CA HIS A 153 0.90 13.22 -0.80
C HIS A 153 2.21 12.45 -1.02
N GLY A 154 2.63 12.40 -2.29
CA GLY A 154 3.80 11.65 -2.73
C GLY A 154 5.08 12.47 -2.65
N VAL A 155 6.12 11.78 -2.14
CA VAL A 155 7.58 12.04 -2.16
C VAL A 155 8.05 13.50 -2.03
#